data_AF-A0A8T7C6R3-F1
#
_entry.id   AF-A0A8T7C6R3-F1
#
_cell.length_a   1.000
_cell.length_b   1.000
_cell.length_c   1.000
_cell.angle_alpha   90.00
_cell.angle_beta   90.00
_cell.angle_gamma   90.00
#
_symmetry.space_group_name_H-M   'P 1'
#
loop_
_entity.id
_entity.type
_entity.pdbx_description
1 polymer ?
#
loop_
_entity_poly.entity_id
_entity_poly.type
_entity_poly.pdbx_seq_one_letter_code
_entity_poly.pdbx_strand_id
1 'polypeptide(L)'
;RGFIIGEAQVPSILMGTVDGVFRKATQHMGLQVTGGSASIRFTGELTMRVAGAAAKAMLLSAAARAWQTDSTALSVADSVIHGPDGKRATFGEFATAAVAEDMPAHPVLKSPEQFRLIGRSVPRFDLPAKVDGTAKFGIDVSIPNMQYAAIQAAPVFGAAPKTWDREAMLNAAGVSEVVELPSAVAVVASSYWHAQQAFGRANLSFSDTGLESVNSESLMRSFRNSLDTDKPAIEVSAGDAATTLSASNDVISAEYTVPFLAHATMEPMNCTAHFFDNACELWTGTQNPLGLAYEVAAALDIDNDRVTVNNHTMGGGFGRRAIADYAVQAALISRAVGTPVKLIWSREEDVQQDHYRPAAVSRFKAALGADGRPVAWQNYFVFQHDPKDASHIPYAIDNQRIGFTEPDMHIRFGPWRSVDHSQHGFFVESFIDELAVAANRDPYEYRRELLAHEPRYLKVLDTAARFAGWGRVQQANEGLGIAIRKSFGTIVAQVAHVAVNRSGIQVKKIVCAADAGIAVNPDSFVAQMESGIIYGMTAAMYGNIEIEQGRVIQSNFHDYQTVRMNDAPDIETYIINGGGATGGAGEPGTPPIAPAIANAVFAATGERIRNLPMNRHRFDLG
;
A
#
# COMPACT_ATOMS: atom_id res chain seq x y z
N ARG A 1 -17.93 10.95 -2.32
CA ARG A 1 -18.20 11.70 -1.06
C ARG A 1 -17.19 11.38 0.03
N GLY A 2 -17.19 10.19 0.64
CA GLY A 2 -16.23 9.84 1.72
C GLY A 2 -14.74 10.02 1.36
N PHE A 3 -14.36 9.73 0.10
CA PHE A 3 -13.00 9.95 -0.40
C PHE A 3 -12.63 11.44 -0.63
N ILE A 4 -13.61 12.30 -0.98
CA ILE A 4 -13.36 13.69 -1.43
C ILE A 4 -13.62 14.70 -0.32
N ILE A 5 -14.62 14.46 0.55
CA ILE A 5 -15.02 15.40 1.61
C ILE A 5 -15.01 14.78 3.02
N GLY A 6 -14.54 13.54 3.17
CA GLY A 6 -14.44 12.87 4.48
C GLY A 6 -15.77 12.81 5.23
N GLU A 7 -15.74 13.18 6.53
CA GLU A 7 -16.87 13.16 7.47
C GLU A 7 -17.67 14.48 7.51
N ALA A 8 -17.50 15.40 6.55
CA ALA A 8 -18.18 16.68 6.56
C ALA A 8 -19.72 16.54 6.66
N GLN A 9 -20.31 17.12 7.72
CA GLN A 9 -21.76 17.14 7.92
C GLN A 9 -22.42 18.09 6.91
N VAL A 10 -23.23 17.53 6.01
CA VAL A 10 -24.02 18.30 5.04
C VAL A 10 -25.45 18.40 5.57
N PRO A 11 -26.04 19.61 5.67
CA PRO A 11 -27.43 19.79 6.07
C PRO A 11 -28.38 18.97 5.19
N SER A 12 -29.37 18.32 5.79
CA SER A 12 -30.31 17.40 5.11
C SER A 12 -31.00 18.01 3.89
N ILE A 13 -31.35 19.30 3.96
CA ILE A 13 -32.02 20.04 2.88
C ILE A 13 -31.17 20.22 1.62
N LEU A 14 -29.83 20.12 1.75
CA LEU A 14 -28.89 20.26 0.64
C LEU A 14 -28.41 18.90 0.11
N MET A 15 -28.72 17.79 0.80
CA MET A 15 -28.17 16.48 0.44
C MET A 15 -28.58 16.03 -0.96
N GLY A 16 -29.83 16.22 -1.40
CA GLY A 16 -30.25 15.83 -2.75
C GLY A 16 -29.48 16.54 -3.87
N THR A 17 -29.19 17.83 -3.68
CA THR A 17 -28.39 18.64 -4.62
C THR A 17 -26.92 18.23 -4.58
N VAL A 18 -26.37 18.05 -3.38
CA VAL A 18 -24.97 17.63 -3.18
C VAL A 18 -24.74 16.22 -3.73
N ASP A 19 -25.65 15.28 -3.48
CA ASP A 19 -25.58 13.91 -4.00
C ASP A 19 -25.75 13.89 -5.53
N GLY A 20 -26.60 14.75 -6.10
CA GLY A 20 -26.72 14.94 -7.55
C GLY A 20 -25.44 15.49 -8.20
N VAL A 21 -24.80 16.48 -7.59
CA VAL A 21 -23.52 17.05 -8.02
C VAL A 21 -22.39 16.03 -7.89
N PHE A 22 -22.30 15.32 -6.75
CA PHE A 22 -21.31 14.27 -6.56
C PHE A 22 -21.54 13.08 -7.48
N ARG A 23 -22.78 12.71 -7.80
CA ARG A 23 -23.08 11.65 -8.78
C ARG A 23 -22.57 12.05 -10.17
N LYS A 24 -22.86 13.27 -10.64
CA LYS A 24 -22.33 13.76 -11.93
C LYS A 24 -20.81 13.87 -11.92
N ALA A 25 -20.22 14.41 -10.84
CA ALA A 25 -18.78 14.51 -10.69
C ALA A 25 -18.12 13.12 -10.68
N THR A 26 -18.61 12.16 -9.91
CA THR A 26 -18.08 10.79 -9.87
C THR A 26 -18.27 10.03 -11.18
N GLN A 27 -19.40 10.21 -11.87
CA GLN A 27 -19.62 9.67 -13.21
C GLN A 27 -18.66 10.25 -14.25
N HIS A 28 -18.32 11.53 -14.15
CA HIS A 28 -17.30 12.16 -15.01
C HIS A 28 -15.86 11.85 -14.59
N MET A 29 -15.61 11.64 -13.29
CA MET A 29 -14.27 11.32 -12.77
C MET A 29 -13.89 9.86 -13.03
N GLY A 30 -14.85 8.95 -13.25
CA GLY A 30 -14.57 7.56 -13.62
C GLY A 30 -13.57 6.88 -12.68
N LEU A 31 -13.72 7.03 -11.37
CA LEU A 31 -12.75 6.51 -10.40
C LEU A 31 -13.10 5.09 -9.93
N GLN A 32 -12.25 4.13 -10.27
CA GLN A 32 -12.26 2.77 -9.73
C GLN A 32 -10.84 2.39 -9.34
N VAL A 33 -10.48 2.63 -8.07
CA VAL A 33 -9.11 2.46 -7.55
C VAL A 33 -9.16 1.63 -6.28
N THR A 34 -8.21 0.69 -6.14
CA THR A 34 -7.93 -0.03 -4.88
C THR A 34 -6.56 0.42 -4.35
N GLY A 35 -6.57 1.32 -3.37
CA GLY A 35 -5.39 1.89 -2.70
C GLY A 35 -5.81 2.69 -1.45
N GLY A 36 -4.85 3.08 -0.60
CA GLY A 36 -5.12 3.87 0.62
C GLY A 36 -6.11 3.23 1.60
N SER A 37 -6.24 1.90 1.52
CA SER A 37 -7.20 1.07 2.25
C SER A 37 -8.66 1.58 2.15
N ALA A 38 -9.00 2.17 0.99
CA ALA A 38 -10.26 2.87 0.74
C ALA A 38 -11.51 1.97 0.61
N SER A 39 -11.34 0.72 0.15
CA SER A 39 -12.45 -0.11 -0.33
C SER A 39 -13.54 -0.33 0.72
N ILE A 40 -13.16 -0.62 1.97
CA ILE A 40 -14.12 -0.76 3.08
C ILE A 40 -14.52 0.61 3.64
N ARG A 41 -13.55 1.49 3.89
CA ARG A 41 -13.75 2.80 4.55
C ARG A 41 -14.75 3.71 3.83
N PHE A 42 -14.79 3.66 2.50
CA PHE A 42 -15.63 4.57 1.72
C PHE A 42 -16.76 3.82 1.01
N THR A 43 -16.43 2.89 0.12
CA THR A 43 -17.43 2.23 -0.72
C THR A 43 -18.16 1.13 0.06
N GLY A 44 -17.44 0.31 0.80
CA GLY A 44 -17.98 -0.87 1.48
C GLY A 44 -18.91 -0.52 2.64
N GLU A 45 -18.48 0.32 3.57
CA GLU A 45 -19.25 0.60 4.78
C GLU A 45 -20.49 1.46 4.50
N LEU A 46 -20.36 2.54 3.74
CA LEU A 46 -21.49 3.45 3.51
C LEU A 46 -22.25 3.09 2.23
N THR A 47 -21.59 3.16 1.08
CA THR A 47 -22.26 3.08 -0.22
C THR A 47 -22.94 1.73 -0.44
N MET A 48 -22.26 0.62 -0.17
CA MET A 48 -22.84 -0.72 -0.36
C MET A 48 -23.98 -1.01 0.62
N ARG A 49 -23.93 -0.49 1.86
CA ARG A 49 -25.03 -0.63 2.82
C ARG A 49 -26.26 0.14 2.39
N VAL A 50 -26.08 1.38 1.89
CA VAL A 50 -27.18 2.20 1.33
C VAL A 50 -27.79 1.52 0.11
N ALA A 51 -26.95 1.09 -0.85
CA ALA A 51 -27.41 0.40 -2.05
C ALA A 51 -28.18 -0.90 -1.72
N GLY A 52 -27.65 -1.72 -0.81
CA GLY A 52 -28.31 -2.96 -0.39
C GLY A 52 -29.64 -2.72 0.35
N ALA A 53 -29.72 -1.66 1.17
CA ALA A 53 -30.95 -1.30 1.87
C ALA A 53 -32.03 -0.76 0.92
N ALA A 54 -31.64 0.06 -0.06
CA ALA A 54 -32.55 0.56 -1.10
C ALA A 54 -33.09 -0.59 -1.98
N ALA A 55 -32.20 -1.48 -2.45
CA ALA A 55 -32.59 -2.64 -3.23
C ALA A 55 -33.55 -3.55 -2.46
N LYS A 56 -33.28 -3.81 -1.17
CA LYS A 56 -34.18 -4.58 -0.31
C LYS A 56 -35.56 -3.91 -0.19
N ALA A 57 -35.61 -2.58 -0.02
CA ALA A 57 -36.87 -1.86 0.09
C ALA A 57 -37.70 -1.96 -1.21
N MET A 58 -37.06 -1.81 -2.37
CA MET A 58 -37.71 -1.97 -3.67
C MET A 58 -38.24 -3.40 -3.85
N LEU A 59 -37.45 -4.42 -3.50
CA LEU A 59 -37.89 -5.82 -3.54
C LEU A 59 -39.09 -6.10 -2.63
N LEU A 60 -39.09 -5.54 -1.42
CA LEU A 60 -40.21 -5.65 -0.49
C LEU A 60 -41.45 -4.90 -0.99
N SER A 61 -41.29 -3.75 -1.63
CA SER A 61 -42.41 -2.99 -2.22
C SER A 61 -43.07 -3.78 -3.36
N ALA A 62 -42.27 -4.35 -4.25
CA ALA A 62 -42.77 -5.21 -5.33
C ALA A 62 -43.50 -6.45 -4.80
N ALA A 63 -42.94 -7.10 -3.77
CA ALA A 63 -43.57 -8.24 -3.12
C ALA A 63 -44.88 -7.86 -2.42
N ALA A 64 -44.90 -6.74 -1.69
CA ALA A 64 -46.08 -6.23 -1.00
C ALA A 64 -47.23 -5.95 -1.97
N ARG A 65 -46.92 -5.31 -3.11
CA ARG A 65 -47.87 -5.06 -4.20
C ARG A 65 -48.41 -6.36 -4.80
N ALA A 66 -47.52 -7.30 -5.11
CA ALA A 66 -47.91 -8.59 -5.69
C ALA A 66 -48.76 -9.44 -4.74
N TRP A 67 -48.48 -9.37 -3.44
CA TRP A 67 -49.20 -10.12 -2.42
C TRP A 67 -50.38 -9.38 -1.81
N GLN A 68 -50.65 -8.15 -2.26
CA GLN A 68 -51.71 -7.27 -1.76
C GLN A 68 -51.66 -7.10 -0.25
N THR A 69 -50.46 -6.86 0.29
CA THR A 69 -50.19 -6.67 1.72
C THR A 69 -49.35 -5.42 1.94
N ASP A 70 -49.27 -4.95 3.18
CA ASP A 70 -48.34 -3.89 3.57
C ASP A 70 -46.88 -4.43 3.65
N SER A 71 -45.90 -3.62 3.26
CA SER A 71 -44.48 -3.99 3.31
C SER A 71 -43.96 -4.19 4.73
N THR A 72 -44.60 -3.57 5.74
CA THR A 72 -44.32 -3.77 7.17
C THR A 72 -44.73 -5.15 7.68
N ALA A 73 -45.64 -5.83 6.97
CA ALA A 73 -46.01 -7.22 7.26
C ALA A 73 -45.03 -8.23 6.62
N LEU A 74 -44.02 -7.74 5.88
CA LEU A 74 -43.02 -8.59 5.25
C LEU A 74 -41.73 -8.62 6.07
N SER A 75 -41.06 -9.76 6.05
CA SER A 75 -39.72 -9.91 6.62
C SER A 75 -38.77 -10.56 5.61
N VAL A 76 -37.47 -10.41 5.84
CA VAL A 76 -36.44 -10.99 4.97
C VAL A 76 -35.44 -11.77 5.80
N ALA A 77 -35.20 -13.01 5.39
CA ALA A 77 -34.08 -13.83 5.86
C ALA A 77 -33.45 -14.51 4.64
N ASP A 78 -32.13 -14.47 4.54
CA ASP A 78 -31.35 -15.28 3.60
C ASP A 78 -31.84 -15.19 2.15
N SER A 79 -32.09 -13.95 1.70
CA SER A 79 -32.60 -13.59 0.36
C SER A 79 -34.01 -14.10 0.03
N VAL A 80 -34.76 -14.53 1.04
CA VAL A 80 -36.17 -14.92 0.95
C VAL A 80 -37.03 -13.88 1.67
N ILE A 81 -38.06 -13.41 0.98
CA ILE A 81 -39.13 -12.58 1.52
C ILE A 81 -40.20 -13.49 2.10
N HIS A 82 -40.61 -13.22 3.33
CA HIS A 82 -41.70 -13.90 4.02
C HIS A 82 -42.85 -12.93 4.22
N GLY A 83 -44.07 -13.35 3.89
CA GLY A 83 -45.29 -12.57 4.07
C GLY A 83 -46.38 -13.32 4.83
N PRO A 84 -47.56 -12.72 4.98
CA PRO A 84 -48.72 -13.34 5.62
C PRO A 84 -49.12 -14.66 4.96
N ASP A 85 -49.88 -15.48 5.70
CA ASP A 85 -50.43 -16.77 5.24
C ASP A 85 -49.37 -17.77 4.75
N GLY A 86 -48.13 -17.64 5.21
CA GLY A 86 -47.03 -18.52 4.85
C GLY A 86 -46.41 -18.24 3.47
N LYS A 87 -46.79 -17.14 2.81
CA LYS A 87 -46.21 -16.72 1.54
C LYS A 87 -44.69 -16.54 1.67
N ARG A 88 -43.97 -17.07 0.68
CA ARG A 88 -42.52 -16.96 0.58
C ARG A 88 -42.10 -16.86 -0.87
N ALA A 89 -41.08 -16.07 -1.15
CA ALA A 89 -40.47 -15.95 -2.46
C ALA A 89 -39.03 -15.46 -2.32
N THR A 90 -38.18 -15.87 -3.24
CA THR A 90 -36.81 -15.37 -3.33
C THR A 90 -36.79 -13.93 -3.86
N PHE A 91 -35.71 -13.19 -3.61
CA PHE A 91 -35.50 -11.89 -4.25
C PHE A 91 -35.55 -11.96 -5.79
N GLY A 92 -35.12 -13.08 -6.39
CA GLY A 92 -35.10 -13.26 -7.83
C GLY A 92 -36.50 -13.15 -8.47
N GLU A 93 -37.53 -13.62 -7.77
CA GLU A 93 -38.92 -13.60 -8.26
C GLU A 93 -39.48 -12.17 -8.39
N PHE A 94 -38.95 -11.22 -7.62
CA PHE A 94 -39.37 -9.82 -7.65
C PHE A 94 -38.35 -8.88 -8.27
N ALA A 95 -37.18 -9.37 -8.69
CA ALA A 95 -36.08 -8.51 -9.16
C ALA A 95 -36.49 -7.61 -10.34
N THR A 96 -37.19 -8.16 -11.34
CA THR A 96 -37.68 -7.38 -12.49
C THR A 96 -38.75 -6.38 -12.08
N ALA A 97 -39.69 -6.79 -11.22
CA ALA A 97 -40.76 -5.89 -10.76
C ALA A 97 -40.22 -4.74 -9.90
N ALA A 98 -39.18 -5.01 -9.10
CA ALA A 98 -38.53 -4.02 -8.24
C ALA A 98 -37.94 -2.84 -9.01
N VAL A 99 -37.56 -3.01 -10.29
CA VAL A 99 -37.04 -1.91 -11.14
C VAL A 99 -38.08 -0.81 -11.36
N ALA A 100 -39.37 -1.14 -11.29
CA ALA A 100 -40.47 -0.18 -11.42
C ALA A 100 -40.93 0.41 -10.08
N GLU A 101 -40.27 0.06 -8.97
CA GLU A 101 -40.55 0.63 -7.65
C GLU A 101 -39.76 1.93 -7.44
N ASP A 102 -40.32 2.85 -6.65
CA ASP A 102 -39.61 4.07 -6.29
C ASP A 102 -38.41 3.74 -5.42
N MET A 103 -37.25 4.25 -5.81
CA MET A 103 -36.03 4.12 -5.00
C MET A 103 -36.13 5.04 -3.77
N PRO A 104 -36.02 4.51 -2.54
CA PRO A 104 -36.10 5.34 -1.35
C PRO A 104 -34.91 6.30 -1.27
N ALA A 105 -35.19 7.58 -1.05
CA ALA A 105 -34.15 8.60 -0.86
C ALA A 105 -33.31 8.37 0.42
N HIS A 106 -33.93 7.79 1.45
CA HIS A 106 -33.31 7.50 2.74
C HIS A 106 -33.65 6.07 3.19
N PRO A 107 -32.99 5.04 2.63
CA PRO A 107 -33.25 3.67 3.01
C PRO A 107 -32.82 3.39 4.45
N VAL A 108 -33.61 2.59 5.19
CA VAL A 108 -33.31 2.20 6.57
C VAL A 108 -32.15 1.21 6.60
N LEU A 109 -31.03 1.60 7.20
CA LEU A 109 -29.86 0.75 7.35
C LEU A 109 -30.00 -0.19 8.55
N LYS A 110 -29.38 -1.37 8.44
CA LYS A 110 -29.23 -2.28 9.60
C LYS A 110 -28.36 -1.64 10.68
N SER A 111 -28.77 -1.77 11.94
CA SER A 111 -27.93 -1.49 13.10
C SER A 111 -26.87 -2.59 13.29
N PRO A 112 -25.79 -2.33 14.05
CA PRO A 112 -24.76 -3.33 14.34
C PRO A 112 -25.31 -4.65 14.91
N GLU A 113 -26.33 -4.59 15.76
CA GLU A 113 -26.97 -5.76 16.38
C GLU A 113 -27.73 -6.63 15.35
N GLN A 114 -28.09 -6.04 14.20
CA GLN A 114 -28.76 -6.72 13.10
C GLN A 114 -27.79 -7.33 12.08
N PHE A 115 -26.47 -7.11 12.26
CA PHE A 115 -25.48 -7.67 11.36
C PHE A 115 -25.37 -9.18 11.55
N ARG A 116 -25.50 -9.91 10.43
CA ARG A 116 -25.28 -11.36 10.38
C ARG A 116 -23.89 -11.74 9.87
N LEU A 117 -23.32 -10.93 8.97
CA LEU A 117 -22.05 -11.21 8.28
C LEU A 117 -20.91 -10.30 8.73
N ILE A 118 -21.18 -9.01 8.93
CA ILE A 118 -20.18 -8.05 9.40
C ILE A 118 -19.76 -8.45 10.83
N GLY A 119 -18.46 -8.53 11.08
CA GLY A 119 -17.90 -8.98 12.35
C GLY A 119 -17.78 -10.50 12.47
N ARG A 120 -18.01 -11.26 11.40
CA ARG A 120 -17.89 -12.73 11.35
C ARG A 120 -16.87 -13.16 10.30
N SER A 121 -16.12 -14.22 10.59
CA SER A 121 -15.19 -14.83 9.64
C SER A 121 -15.96 -15.67 8.65
N VAL A 122 -16.35 -15.04 7.54
CA VAL A 122 -17.04 -15.71 6.43
C VAL A 122 -16.00 -16.15 5.40
N PRO A 123 -16.04 -17.41 4.91
CA PRO A 123 -15.14 -17.88 3.85
C PRO A 123 -15.24 -17.00 2.60
N ARG A 124 -14.11 -16.69 1.98
CA ARG A 124 -14.09 -15.90 0.76
C ARG A 124 -14.46 -16.78 -0.45
N PHE A 125 -15.34 -16.27 -1.31
CA PHE A 125 -15.79 -16.97 -2.50
C PHE A 125 -14.70 -17.21 -3.55
N ASP A 126 -13.61 -16.43 -3.51
CA ASP A 126 -12.50 -16.52 -4.46
C ASP A 126 -11.40 -17.51 -4.02
N LEU A 127 -11.48 -18.09 -2.82
CA LEU A 127 -10.46 -19.00 -2.30
C LEU A 127 -10.40 -20.35 -3.04
N PRO A 128 -11.51 -21.06 -3.31
CA PRO A 128 -11.44 -22.38 -3.96
C PRO A 128 -10.64 -22.35 -5.26
N ALA A 129 -10.93 -21.37 -6.14
CA ALA A 129 -10.25 -21.23 -7.42
C ALA A 129 -8.75 -20.91 -7.30
N LYS A 130 -8.34 -20.26 -6.20
CA LYS A 130 -6.92 -19.97 -5.92
C LYS A 130 -6.17 -21.20 -5.41
N VAL A 131 -6.87 -22.11 -4.72
CA VAL A 131 -6.28 -23.32 -4.14
C VAL A 131 -6.14 -24.43 -5.20
N ASP A 132 -7.13 -24.57 -6.09
CA ASP A 132 -7.12 -25.60 -7.14
C ASP A 132 -6.45 -25.16 -8.46
N GLY A 133 -6.02 -23.89 -8.55
CA GLY A 133 -5.33 -23.34 -9.71
C GLY A 133 -6.24 -22.95 -10.87
N THR A 134 -7.57 -22.92 -10.68
CA THR A 134 -8.53 -22.49 -11.71
C THR A 134 -8.69 -20.97 -11.82
N ALA A 135 -8.25 -20.22 -10.81
CA ALA A 135 -8.26 -18.75 -10.83
C ALA A 135 -7.42 -18.23 -12.01
N LYS A 136 -7.96 -17.25 -12.74
CA LYS A 136 -7.28 -16.62 -13.88
C LYS A 136 -6.66 -15.29 -13.47
N PHE A 137 -5.34 -15.22 -13.61
CA PHE A 137 -4.53 -14.02 -13.50
C PHE A 137 -4.34 -13.35 -14.86
N GLY A 138 -3.89 -12.09 -14.88
CA GLY A 138 -3.60 -11.38 -16.13
C GLY A 138 -2.62 -12.15 -17.01
N ILE A 139 -1.59 -12.76 -16.41
CA ILE A 139 -0.58 -13.52 -17.14
C ILE A 139 -1.11 -14.80 -17.80
N ASP A 140 -2.24 -15.34 -17.33
CA ASP A 140 -2.84 -16.59 -17.85
C ASP A 140 -3.64 -16.38 -19.14
N VAL A 141 -3.90 -15.13 -19.52
CA VAL A 141 -4.77 -14.78 -20.65
C VAL A 141 -4.22 -15.34 -21.95
N SER A 142 -5.05 -15.99 -22.76
CA SER A 142 -4.68 -16.45 -24.09
C SER A 142 -5.84 -16.18 -25.04
N ILE A 143 -5.57 -15.44 -26.11
CA ILE A 143 -6.55 -15.09 -27.14
C ILE A 143 -6.05 -15.52 -28.52
N PRO A 144 -6.94 -15.78 -29.49
CA PRO A 144 -6.56 -16.23 -30.82
C PRO A 144 -5.56 -15.28 -31.49
N ASN A 145 -4.59 -15.84 -32.23
CA ASN A 145 -3.57 -15.11 -32.99
C ASN A 145 -2.67 -14.18 -32.14
N MET A 146 -2.64 -14.38 -30.82
CA MET A 146 -1.78 -13.60 -29.92
C MET A 146 -0.30 -13.96 -30.08
N GLN A 147 0.54 -12.94 -30.07
CA GLN A 147 2.01 -13.06 -29.99
C GLN A 147 2.52 -12.66 -28.59
N TYR A 148 3.77 -12.97 -28.31
CA TYR A 148 4.41 -12.66 -27.02
C TYR A 148 5.47 -11.59 -27.22
N ALA A 149 5.56 -10.66 -26.28
CA ALA A 149 6.62 -9.67 -26.23
C ALA A 149 7.48 -9.81 -24.98
N ALA A 150 8.79 -9.72 -25.19
CA ALA A 150 9.77 -9.42 -24.16
C ALA A 150 10.30 -7.99 -24.40
N ILE A 151 10.84 -7.36 -23.36
CA ILE A 151 11.27 -5.96 -23.41
C ILE A 151 12.59 -5.78 -22.67
N GLN A 152 13.38 -4.82 -23.12
CA GLN A 152 14.54 -4.30 -22.41
C GLN A 152 14.48 -2.77 -22.44
N ALA A 153 14.21 -2.16 -21.29
CA ALA A 153 14.17 -0.72 -21.12
C ALA A 153 15.56 -0.14 -20.86
N ALA A 154 15.64 1.18 -21.02
CA ALA A 154 16.85 1.91 -20.73
C ALA A 154 17.20 1.78 -19.24
N PRO A 155 18.45 1.43 -18.91
CA PRO A 155 18.85 1.21 -17.52
C PRO A 155 18.83 2.50 -16.69
N VAL A 156 19.06 3.64 -17.31
CA VAL A 156 18.97 4.97 -16.68
C VAL A 156 17.66 5.62 -17.10
N PHE A 157 16.83 6.03 -16.15
CA PHE A 157 15.56 6.67 -16.44
C PHE A 157 15.76 7.97 -17.23
N GLY A 158 15.01 8.13 -18.32
CA GLY A 158 15.14 9.26 -19.25
C GLY A 158 16.04 9.00 -20.46
N ALA A 159 16.79 7.88 -20.49
CA ALA A 159 17.53 7.47 -21.68
C ALA A 159 16.61 6.86 -22.74
N ALA A 160 17.03 6.94 -24.01
CA ALA A 160 16.36 6.36 -25.17
C ALA A 160 17.26 5.30 -25.85
N PRO A 161 16.69 4.32 -26.57
CA PRO A 161 17.47 3.44 -27.44
C PRO A 161 18.36 4.24 -28.40
N LYS A 162 19.63 3.84 -28.55
CA LYS A 162 20.61 4.57 -29.38
C LYS A 162 21.18 3.72 -30.51
N THR A 163 21.63 2.52 -30.19
CA THR A 163 22.20 1.61 -31.20
C THR A 163 21.78 0.20 -30.86
N TRP A 164 21.24 -0.50 -31.85
CA TRP A 164 20.80 -1.88 -31.73
C TRP A 164 20.75 -2.54 -33.11
N ASP A 165 21.05 -3.84 -33.16
CA ASP A 165 21.04 -4.65 -34.37
C ASP A 165 19.65 -5.23 -34.61
N ARG A 166 18.78 -4.40 -35.19
CA ARG A 166 17.41 -4.79 -35.51
C ARG A 166 17.35 -6.02 -36.41
N GLU A 167 18.24 -6.12 -37.39
CA GLU A 167 18.24 -7.23 -38.35
C GLU A 167 18.64 -8.54 -37.69
N ALA A 168 19.68 -8.55 -36.83
CA ALA A 168 20.07 -9.74 -36.09
C ALA A 168 18.98 -10.24 -35.13
N MET A 169 18.22 -9.31 -34.52
CA MET A 169 17.08 -9.65 -33.67
C MET A 169 15.91 -10.21 -34.48
N LEU A 170 15.56 -9.58 -35.62
CA LEU A 170 14.50 -10.07 -36.52
C LEU A 170 14.81 -11.45 -37.10
N ASN A 171 16.09 -11.72 -37.39
CA ASN A 171 16.54 -13.02 -37.90
C ASN A 171 16.63 -14.10 -36.80
N ALA A 172 16.30 -13.78 -35.53
CA ALA A 172 16.24 -14.77 -34.48
C ALA A 172 15.00 -15.67 -34.64
N ALA A 173 15.12 -16.92 -34.18
CA ALA A 173 14.08 -17.92 -34.37
C ALA A 173 12.75 -17.49 -33.72
N GLY A 174 11.68 -17.48 -34.52
CA GLY A 174 10.32 -17.22 -34.04
C GLY A 174 10.01 -15.74 -33.76
N VAL A 175 10.95 -14.82 -34.01
CA VAL A 175 10.71 -13.37 -33.94
C VAL A 175 9.94 -12.91 -35.18
N SER A 176 8.91 -12.11 -34.96
CA SER A 176 8.08 -11.52 -36.02
C SER A 176 8.37 -10.04 -36.22
N GLU A 177 8.70 -9.33 -35.13
CA GLU A 177 8.89 -7.88 -35.14
C GLU A 177 9.77 -7.44 -33.97
N VAL A 178 10.46 -6.32 -34.12
CA VAL A 178 11.13 -5.60 -33.04
C VAL A 178 10.67 -4.14 -33.07
N VAL A 179 10.07 -3.72 -31.96
CA VAL A 179 9.42 -2.43 -31.79
C VAL A 179 10.30 -1.54 -30.91
N GLU A 180 10.66 -0.37 -31.43
CA GLU A 180 11.30 0.68 -30.65
C GLU A 180 10.23 1.49 -29.91
N LEU A 181 10.40 1.65 -28.60
CA LEU A 181 9.58 2.47 -27.71
C LEU A 181 10.44 3.65 -27.21
N PRO A 182 9.83 4.73 -26.67
CA PRO A 182 10.58 5.94 -26.28
C PRO A 182 11.79 5.70 -25.36
N SER A 183 11.70 4.72 -24.45
CA SER A 183 12.75 4.37 -23.49
C SER A 183 13.05 2.87 -23.44
N ALA A 184 12.68 2.10 -24.47
CA ALA A 184 12.85 0.66 -24.47
C ALA A 184 12.85 0.06 -25.88
N VAL A 185 13.32 -1.19 -26.01
CA VAL A 185 13.13 -2.02 -27.20
C VAL A 185 12.34 -3.25 -26.81
N ALA A 186 11.31 -3.59 -27.58
CA ALA A 186 10.50 -4.78 -27.38
C ALA A 186 10.63 -5.75 -28.57
N VAL A 187 10.78 -7.04 -28.29
CA VAL A 187 10.82 -8.10 -29.30
C VAL A 187 9.51 -8.84 -29.26
N VAL A 188 8.85 -8.98 -30.41
CA VAL A 188 7.61 -9.75 -30.57
C VAL A 188 7.91 -11.07 -31.26
N ALA A 189 7.41 -12.17 -30.70
CA ALA A 189 7.68 -13.52 -31.18
C ALA A 189 6.52 -14.49 -30.93
N SER A 190 6.62 -15.66 -31.54
CA SER A 190 5.72 -16.81 -31.35
C SER A 190 5.68 -17.36 -29.92
N SER A 191 6.69 -17.07 -29.09
CA SER A 191 6.73 -17.44 -27.68
C SER A 191 7.52 -16.40 -26.88
N TYR A 192 7.22 -16.27 -25.58
CA TYR A 192 7.99 -15.41 -24.68
C TYR A 192 9.48 -15.78 -24.65
N TRP A 193 9.79 -17.08 -24.67
CA TRP A 193 11.18 -17.55 -24.69
C TRP A 193 11.94 -17.06 -25.94
N HIS A 194 11.34 -17.19 -27.13
CA HIS A 194 11.96 -16.70 -28.37
C HIS A 194 12.18 -15.18 -28.33
N ALA A 195 11.18 -14.42 -27.84
CA ALA A 195 11.31 -12.97 -27.68
C ALA A 195 12.48 -12.60 -26.74
N GLN A 196 12.57 -13.26 -25.57
CA GLN A 196 13.62 -12.98 -24.59
C GLN A 196 15.02 -13.33 -25.13
N GLN A 197 15.17 -14.46 -25.82
CA GLN A 197 16.48 -14.90 -26.34
C GLN A 197 17.04 -13.98 -27.44
N ALA A 198 16.18 -13.23 -28.14
CA ALA A 198 16.62 -12.32 -29.19
C ALA A 198 17.47 -11.14 -28.66
N PHE A 199 17.28 -10.73 -27.39
CA PHE A 199 18.09 -9.67 -26.78
C PHE A 199 19.58 -10.02 -26.67
N GLY A 200 19.92 -11.32 -26.59
CA GLY A 200 21.31 -11.77 -26.65
C GLY A 200 22.02 -11.47 -27.98
N ARG A 201 21.29 -11.01 -29.01
CA ARG A 201 21.81 -10.66 -30.34
C ARG A 201 21.74 -9.16 -30.64
N ALA A 202 21.20 -8.36 -29.71
CA ALA A 202 20.75 -7.00 -29.99
C ALA A 202 21.86 -5.95 -30.06
N ASN A 203 23.02 -6.19 -29.43
CA ASN A 203 24.04 -5.15 -29.17
C ASN A 203 23.41 -3.82 -28.72
N LEU A 204 22.39 -3.91 -27.86
CA LEU A 204 21.53 -2.79 -27.49
C LEU A 204 22.28 -1.83 -26.55
N SER A 205 22.28 -0.56 -26.92
CA SER A 205 22.81 0.55 -26.12
C SER A 205 21.83 1.71 -26.08
N PHE A 206 21.95 2.54 -25.06
CA PHE A 206 21.06 3.66 -24.77
C PHE A 206 21.83 4.98 -24.76
N SER A 207 21.12 6.09 -24.90
CA SER A 207 21.69 7.43 -24.82
C SER A 207 22.17 7.77 -23.41
N ASP A 208 23.20 8.62 -23.31
CA ASP A 208 23.60 9.22 -22.05
C ASP A 208 22.55 10.25 -21.59
N THR A 209 22.44 10.42 -20.28
CA THR A 209 21.48 11.31 -19.60
C THR A 209 22.17 12.39 -18.77
N GLY A 210 23.48 12.26 -18.54
CA GLY A 210 24.23 13.06 -17.56
C GLY A 210 24.10 12.54 -16.13
N LEU A 211 23.28 11.51 -15.90
CA LEU A 211 23.05 10.90 -14.59
C LEU A 211 24.00 9.71 -14.32
N GLU A 212 24.90 9.39 -15.25
CA GLU A 212 25.84 8.26 -15.15
C GLU A 212 26.88 8.44 -14.03
N SER A 213 26.95 9.63 -13.41
CA SER A 213 27.77 9.90 -12.23
C SER A 213 27.01 9.76 -10.90
N VAL A 214 25.68 9.57 -10.95
CA VAL A 214 24.82 9.48 -9.76
C VAL A 214 24.88 8.07 -9.16
N ASN A 215 25.03 7.99 -7.84
CA ASN A 215 24.91 6.76 -7.08
C ASN A 215 24.12 6.98 -5.77
N SER A 216 23.83 5.90 -5.05
CA SER A 216 23.09 5.96 -3.78
C SER A 216 23.75 6.89 -2.76
N GLU A 217 25.09 6.92 -2.68
CA GLU A 217 25.80 7.80 -1.76
C GLU A 217 25.60 9.29 -2.12
N SER A 218 25.74 9.64 -3.40
CA SER A 218 25.53 11.01 -3.86
C SER A 218 24.09 11.48 -3.67
N LEU A 219 23.11 10.60 -3.90
CA LEU A 219 21.69 10.88 -3.64
C LEU A 219 21.44 11.16 -2.15
N MET A 220 21.90 10.27 -1.26
CA MET A 220 21.74 10.47 0.18
C MET A 220 22.46 11.71 0.69
N ARG A 221 23.60 12.08 0.09
CA ARG A 221 24.28 13.36 0.37
C ARG A 221 23.44 14.55 -0.06
N SER A 222 22.84 14.50 -1.26
CA SER A 222 21.90 15.54 -1.74
C SER A 222 20.71 15.72 -0.79
N PHE A 223 20.12 14.61 -0.34
CA PHE A 223 18.99 14.64 0.60
C PHE A 223 19.36 15.26 1.96
N ARG A 224 20.54 14.95 2.48
CA ARG A 224 21.04 15.61 3.70
C ARG A 224 21.28 17.10 3.48
N ASN A 225 21.91 17.44 2.36
CA ASN A 225 22.19 18.82 2.03
C ASN A 225 20.91 19.65 1.93
N SER A 226 19.84 19.16 1.31
CA SER A 226 18.57 19.90 1.25
C SER A 226 18.00 20.18 2.64
N LEU A 227 18.11 19.24 3.59
CA LEU A 227 17.70 19.47 4.98
C LEU A 227 18.57 20.50 5.73
N ASP A 228 19.79 20.77 5.24
CA ASP A 228 20.71 21.76 5.81
C ASP A 228 20.54 23.15 5.17
N THR A 229 20.32 23.20 3.85
CA THR A 229 20.36 24.44 3.07
C THR A 229 18.99 25.02 2.76
N ASP A 230 17.99 24.16 2.56
CA ASP A 230 16.71 24.59 2.05
C ASP A 230 15.81 25.01 3.20
N LYS A 231 14.91 25.95 2.93
CA LYS A 231 13.87 26.31 3.88
C LYS A 231 12.77 25.23 3.82
N PRO A 232 12.52 24.47 4.90
CA PRO A 232 11.52 23.42 4.87
C PRO A 232 10.10 24.01 4.72
N ALA A 233 9.27 23.35 3.92
CA ALA A 233 7.83 23.54 3.93
C ALA A 233 7.28 22.97 5.25
N ILE A 234 6.56 23.79 6.02
CA ILE A 234 6.05 23.39 7.35
C ILE A 234 4.65 22.80 7.20
N GLU A 235 4.50 21.54 7.60
CA GLU A 235 3.23 20.80 7.61
C GLU A 235 2.52 20.94 8.96
N VAL A 236 3.27 20.78 10.07
CA VAL A 236 2.74 20.93 11.43
C VAL A 236 3.49 22.03 12.14
N SER A 237 2.73 22.98 12.69
CA SER A 237 3.23 24.03 13.57
C SER A 237 2.28 24.17 14.76
N ALA A 238 2.69 23.68 15.92
CA ALA A 238 1.95 23.81 17.18
C ALA A 238 2.88 24.37 18.27
N GLY A 239 2.37 25.28 19.10
CA GLY A 239 3.19 25.97 20.11
C GLY A 239 4.38 26.72 19.50
N ASP A 240 5.46 26.84 20.26
CA ASP A 240 6.74 27.42 19.82
C ASP A 240 7.89 26.43 20.04
N ALA A 241 7.97 25.42 19.17
CA ALA A 241 9.02 24.40 19.24
C ALA A 241 10.41 24.97 19.01
N ALA A 242 10.55 25.99 18.17
CA ALA A 242 11.84 26.58 17.83
C ALA A 242 12.46 27.27 19.06
N THR A 243 11.69 28.10 19.75
CA THR A 243 12.13 28.77 20.98
C THR A 243 12.34 27.76 22.12
N THR A 244 11.45 26.77 22.26
CA THR A 244 11.58 25.76 23.32
C THR A 244 12.84 24.90 23.14
N LEU A 245 13.15 24.51 21.90
CA LEU A 245 14.38 23.76 21.58
C LEU A 245 15.65 24.60 21.79
N SER A 246 15.63 25.89 21.47
CA SER A 246 16.81 26.76 21.65
C SER A 246 17.07 27.13 23.09
N ALA A 247 16.03 27.16 23.94
CA ALA A 247 16.13 27.44 25.37
C ALA A 247 16.46 26.21 26.23
N SER A 248 16.32 24.99 25.68
CA SER A 248 16.57 23.75 26.42
C SER A 248 18.05 23.35 26.38
N ASN A 249 18.56 22.89 27.52
CA ASN A 249 19.89 22.27 27.63
C ASN A 249 19.85 20.74 27.46
N ASP A 250 18.65 20.14 27.43
CA ASP A 250 18.43 18.71 27.29
C ASP A 250 17.72 18.42 25.96
N VAL A 251 18.49 18.48 24.87
CA VAL A 251 18.00 18.27 23.51
C VAL A 251 18.58 16.98 22.95
N ILE A 252 17.70 16.02 22.68
CA ILE A 252 18.03 14.76 22.01
C ILE A 252 17.86 14.96 20.51
N SER A 253 18.80 14.45 19.71
CA SER A 253 18.76 14.52 18.24
C SER A 253 19.10 13.18 17.62
N ALA A 254 18.47 12.87 16.49
CA ALA A 254 18.72 11.65 15.72
C ALA A 254 18.49 11.89 14.22
N GLU A 255 19.22 11.17 13.36
CA GLU A 255 18.94 11.07 11.93
C GLU A 255 18.59 9.61 11.63
N TYR A 256 17.52 9.40 10.87
CA TYR A 256 17.10 8.10 10.39
C TYR A 256 17.12 8.07 8.86
N THR A 257 17.48 6.91 8.30
CA THR A 257 17.43 6.70 6.87
C THR A 257 16.80 5.37 6.49
N VAL A 258 16.16 5.37 5.32
CA VAL A 258 15.58 4.18 4.68
C VAL A 258 16.01 4.13 3.22
N PRO A 259 16.19 2.93 2.65
CA PRO A 259 16.62 2.78 1.26
C PRO A 259 15.43 2.87 0.30
N PHE A 260 15.74 2.84 -0.99
CA PHE A 260 14.75 2.55 -2.02
C PHE A 260 14.26 1.10 -1.90
N LEU A 261 12.98 0.85 -2.18
CA LEU A 261 12.43 -0.51 -2.24
C LEU A 261 11.61 -0.73 -3.51
N ALA A 262 11.78 -1.91 -4.09
CA ALA A 262 10.88 -2.46 -5.08
C ALA A 262 9.65 -3.08 -4.39
N HIS A 263 8.55 -3.17 -5.12
CA HIS A 263 7.33 -3.84 -4.67
C HIS A 263 7.48 -5.35 -4.66
N ALA A 264 8.30 -5.87 -5.57
CA ALA A 264 8.64 -7.28 -5.69
C ALA A 264 7.40 -8.19 -5.76
N THR A 265 6.44 -7.85 -6.62
CA THR A 265 5.22 -8.64 -6.82
C THR A 265 5.55 -10.07 -7.28
N MET A 266 4.78 -11.09 -6.89
CA MET A 266 5.11 -12.47 -7.27
C MET A 266 4.85 -12.72 -8.76
N GLU A 267 3.79 -12.15 -9.31
CA GLU A 267 3.52 -12.09 -10.74
C GLU A 267 4.15 -10.83 -11.35
N PRO A 268 5.21 -10.95 -12.18
CA PRO A 268 5.82 -9.80 -12.86
C PRO A 268 4.81 -9.00 -13.69
N MET A 269 5.13 -7.73 -13.95
CA MET A 269 4.29 -6.90 -14.79
C MET A 269 4.01 -7.55 -16.15
N ASN A 270 2.73 -7.58 -16.51
CA ASN A 270 2.26 -8.20 -17.74
C ASN A 270 0.96 -7.55 -18.21
N CYS A 271 0.76 -7.53 -19.52
CA CYS A 271 -0.48 -7.08 -20.13
C CYS A 271 -0.63 -7.71 -21.51
N THR A 272 -1.80 -8.28 -21.80
CA THR A 272 -2.21 -8.57 -23.17
C THR A 272 -2.96 -7.37 -23.71
N ALA A 273 -2.54 -6.85 -24.86
CA ALA A 273 -3.17 -5.72 -25.54
C ALA A 273 -3.54 -6.10 -26.97
N HIS A 274 -4.67 -5.58 -27.45
CA HIS A 274 -5.10 -5.68 -28.83
C HIS A 274 -5.58 -4.32 -29.30
N PHE A 275 -4.76 -3.64 -30.10
CA PHE A 275 -5.14 -2.40 -30.77
C PHE A 275 -5.66 -2.70 -32.17
N PHE A 276 -6.92 -2.36 -32.45
CA PHE A 276 -7.59 -2.58 -33.73
C PHE A 276 -8.68 -1.55 -33.93
N ASP A 277 -8.95 -1.17 -35.18
CA ASP A 277 -10.04 -0.25 -35.56
C ASP A 277 -10.10 1.03 -34.72
N ASN A 278 -8.94 1.62 -34.39
CA ASN A 278 -8.87 2.80 -33.52
C ASN A 278 -9.51 2.57 -32.13
N ALA A 279 -9.32 1.39 -31.57
CA ALA A 279 -9.72 0.98 -30.22
C ALA A 279 -8.64 0.06 -29.62
N CYS A 280 -8.64 -0.07 -28.30
CA CYS A 280 -7.71 -0.95 -27.59
C CYS A 280 -8.44 -1.81 -26.56
N GLU A 281 -8.27 -3.12 -26.64
CA GLU A 281 -8.72 -4.06 -25.61
C GLU A 281 -7.51 -4.59 -24.83
N LEU A 282 -7.62 -4.60 -23.50
CA LEU A 282 -6.55 -4.94 -22.57
C LEU A 282 -7.00 -6.04 -21.62
N TRP A 283 -6.11 -6.97 -21.31
CA TRP A 283 -6.29 -7.96 -20.26
C TRP A 283 -5.08 -7.94 -19.32
N THR A 284 -5.31 -7.59 -18.06
CA THR A 284 -4.28 -7.57 -17.01
C THR A 284 -4.93 -7.53 -15.62
N GLY A 285 -4.16 -7.79 -14.58
CA GLY A 285 -4.56 -7.49 -13.21
C GLY A 285 -4.09 -6.08 -12.81
N THR A 286 -5.00 -5.16 -12.54
CA THR A 286 -4.69 -3.77 -12.15
C THR A 286 -5.51 -3.28 -10.95
N GLN A 287 -4.87 -2.45 -10.12
CA GLN A 287 -5.52 -1.77 -8.99
C GLN A 287 -6.33 -0.54 -9.42
N ASN A 288 -6.10 -0.03 -10.64
CA ASN A 288 -6.70 1.19 -11.16
C ASN A 288 -7.13 1.01 -12.64
N PRO A 289 -8.15 0.19 -12.94
CA PRO A 289 -8.55 -0.10 -14.31
C PRO A 289 -8.97 1.13 -15.12
N LEU A 290 -9.66 2.09 -14.49
CA LEU A 290 -10.14 3.28 -15.21
C LEU A 290 -9.02 4.30 -15.47
N GLY A 291 -8.10 4.49 -14.51
CA GLY A 291 -6.89 5.28 -14.77
C GLY A 291 -5.97 4.62 -15.79
N LEU A 292 -5.85 3.28 -15.77
CA LEU A 292 -5.11 2.53 -16.78
C LEU A 292 -5.69 2.72 -18.18
N ALA A 293 -7.03 2.68 -18.32
CA ALA A 293 -7.69 2.95 -19.59
C ALA A 293 -7.37 4.37 -20.11
N TYR A 294 -7.44 5.37 -19.23
CA TYR A 294 -7.14 6.76 -19.55
C TYR A 294 -5.69 6.95 -20.03
N GLU A 295 -4.70 6.41 -19.32
CA GLU A 295 -3.28 6.52 -19.70
C GLU A 295 -2.98 5.81 -21.03
N VAL A 296 -3.61 4.66 -21.27
CA VAL A 296 -3.49 3.95 -22.55
C VAL A 296 -4.15 4.74 -23.69
N ALA A 297 -5.33 5.30 -23.47
CA ALA A 297 -6.03 6.13 -24.46
C ALA A 297 -5.17 7.35 -24.85
N ALA A 298 -4.60 8.03 -23.85
CA ALA A 298 -3.71 9.17 -24.06
C ALA A 298 -2.44 8.78 -24.85
N ALA A 299 -1.80 7.66 -24.52
CA ALA A 299 -0.60 7.19 -25.23
C ALA A 299 -0.89 6.74 -26.67
N LEU A 300 -2.12 6.27 -26.93
CA LEU A 300 -2.57 5.86 -28.26
C LEU A 300 -3.16 7.00 -29.10
N ASP A 301 -3.41 8.17 -28.49
CA ASP A 301 -4.13 9.31 -29.08
C ASP A 301 -5.55 8.93 -29.55
N ILE A 302 -6.31 8.27 -28.66
CA ILE A 302 -7.72 7.87 -28.89
C ILE A 302 -8.61 8.29 -27.72
N ASP A 303 -9.93 8.27 -27.94
CA ASP A 303 -10.90 8.55 -26.88
C ASP A 303 -10.89 7.45 -25.80
N ASN A 304 -11.09 7.84 -24.53
CA ASN A 304 -11.05 6.91 -23.39
C ASN A 304 -12.11 5.80 -23.47
N ASP A 305 -13.28 6.08 -24.07
CA ASP A 305 -14.34 5.07 -24.27
C ASP A 305 -14.01 4.04 -25.37
N ARG A 306 -12.91 4.25 -26.11
CA ARG A 306 -12.32 3.29 -27.06
C ARG A 306 -11.35 2.32 -26.40
N VAL A 307 -11.14 2.41 -25.08
CA VAL A 307 -10.30 1.49 -24.32
C VAL A 307 -11.14 0.60 -23.43
N THR A 308 -11.05 -0.71 -23.63
CA THR A 308 -11.70 -1.71 -22.79
C THR A 308 -10.67 -2.43 -21.92
N VAL A 309 -10.86 -2.41 -20.60
CA VAL A 309 -9.98 -3.10 -19.64
C VAL A 309 -10.70 -4.30 -19.03
N ASN A 310 -10.29 -5.49 -19.45
CA ASN A 310 -10.66 -6.76 -18.84
C ASN A 310 -9.77 -7.01 -17.61
N ASN A 311 -10.21 -6.54 -16.44
CA ASN A 311 -9.44 -6.66 -15.21
C ASN A 311 -9.49 -8.08 -14.62
N HIS A 312 -8.33 -8.71 -14.44
CA HIS A 312 -8.17 -10.06 -13.91
C HIS A 312 -7.65 -10.07 -12.46
N THR A 313 -7.56 -11.27 -11.86
CA THR A 313 -6.83 -11.44 -10.60
C THR A 313 -5.35 -11.05 -10.79
N MET A 314 -4.68 -10.59 -9.74
CA MET A 314 -3.27 -10.19 -9.77
C MET A 314 -2.45 -10.92 -8.71
N GLY A 315 -1.23 -11.34 -9.05
CA GLY A 315 -0.26 -12.02 -8.18
C GLY A 315 0.53 -11.06 -7.31
N GLY A 316 -0.18 -10.14 -6.64
CA GLY A 316 0.38 -9.04 -5.86
C GLY A 316 0.41 -7.74 -6.65
N GLY A 317 0.18 -6.63 -5.94
CA GLY A 317 0.23 -5.29 -6.51
C GLY A 317 1.00 -4.36 -5.58
N PHE A 318 0.63 -4.31 -4.30
CA PHE A 318 1.29 -3.51 -3.26
C PHE A 318 1.46 -2.02 -3.62
N GLY A 319 0.67 -1.54 -4.59
CA GLY A 319 0.71 -0.21 -5.19
C GLY A 319 1.37 -0.15 -6.57
N ARG A 320 2.24 -1.11 -6.94
CA ARG A 320 2.87 -1.20 -8.26
C ARG A 320 1.87 -1.26 -9.41
N ARG A 321 0.81 -2.06 -9.24
CA ARG A 321 -0.23 -2.28 -10.26
C ARG A 321 -1.28 -1.16 -10.30
N ALA A 322 -1.06 -0.04 -9.61
CA ALA A 322 -1.83 1.18 -9.81
C ALA A 322 -1.26 2.07 -10.93
N ILE A 323 -0.01 1.79 -11.37
CA ILE A 323 0.71 2.53 -12.41
C ILE A 323 0.56 1.79 -13.74
N ALA A 324 0.32 2.52 -14.83
CA ALA A 324 -0.11 1.97 -16.12
C ALA A 324 1.02 1.75 -17.15
N ASP A 325 2.27 2.00 -16.78
CA ASP A 325 3.44 2.00 -17.67
C ASP A 325 3.57 0.72 -18.53
N TYR A 326 3.46 -0.46 -17.91
CA TYR A 326 3.53 -1.74 -18.63
C TYR A 326 2.35 -1.96 -19.59
N ALA A 327 1.16 -1.43 -19.27
CA ALA A 327 -0.01 -1.55 -20.13
C ALA A 327 0.07 -0.59 -21.33
N VAL A 328 0.60 0.63 -21.11
CA VAL A 328 0.93 1.58 -22.18
C VAL A 328 1.93 0.96 -23.16
N GLN A 329 3.00 0.35 -22.66
CA GLN A 329 3.97 -0.35 -23.52
C GLN A 329 3.30 -1.46 -24.33
N ALA A 330 2.50 -2.33 -23.70
CA ALA A 330 1.81 -3.41 -24.40
C ALA A 330 0.89 -2.89 -25.53
N ALA A 331 0.14 -1.81 -25.26
CA ALA A 331 -0.74 -1.18 -26.23
C ALA A 331 0.02 -0.58 -27.42
N LEU A 332 1.14 0.12 -27.16
CA LEU A 332 2.01 0.67 -28.20
C LEU A 332 2.63 -0.42 -29.07
N ILE A 333 3.06 -1.53 -28.46
CA ILE A 333 3.58 -2.70 -29.19
C ILE A 333 2.47 -3.31 -30.06
N SER A 334 1.27 -3.54 -29.51
CA SER A 334 0.15 -4.08 -30.28
C SER A 334 -0.23 -3.17 -31.45
N ARG A 335 -0.23 -1.85 -31.26
CA ARG A 335 -0.45 -0.87 -32.35
C ARG A 335 0.59 -0.98 -33.46
N ALA A 336 1.86 -1.16 -33.10
CA ALA A 336 2.95 -1.27 -34.07
C ALA A 336 2.88 -2.57 -34.90
N VAL A 337 2.45 -3.68 -34.29
CA VAL A 337 2.40 -5.00 -34.95
C VAL A 337 1.05 -5.30 -35.61
N GLY A 338 -0.03 -4.67 -35.16
CA GLY A 338 -1.39 -4.89 -35.67
C GLY A 338 -1.99 -6.25 -35.29
N THR A 339 -1.47 -6.90 -34.23
CA THR A 339 -1.99 -8.16 -33.70
C THR A 339 -2.12 -8.09 -32.17
N PRO A 340 -2.87 -8.99 -31.53
CA PRO A 340 -2.85 -9.07 -30.08
C PRO A 340 -1.46 -9.48 -29.57
N VAL A 341 -0.95 -8.77 -28.57
CA VAL A 341 0.39 -9.01 -28.00
C VAL A 341 0.30 -9.11 -26.49
N LYS A 342 0.85 -10.18 -25.91
CA LYS A 342 1.10 -10.30 -24.47
C LYS A 342 2.53 -9.86 -24.16
N LEU A 343 2.67 -8.70 -23.55
CA LEU A 343 3.92 -8.25 -22.94
C LEU A 343 4.08 -8.91 -21.56
N ILE A 344 5.25 -9.51 -21.34
CA ILE A 344 5.68 -10.00 -20.02
C ILE A 344 7.05 -9.39 -19.73
N TRP A 345 7.17 -8.70 -18.61
CA TRP A 345 8.47 -8.28 -18.10
C TRP A 345 9.18 -9.48 -17.46
N SER A 346 10.49 -9.62 -17.69
CA SER A 346 11.28 -10.57 -16.90
C SER A 346 11.31 -10.11 -15.44
N ARG A 347 11.76 -10.97 -14.53
CA ARG A 347 11.93 -10.55 -13.14
C ARG A 347 12.98 -9.45 -13.01
N GLU A 348 14.05 -9.55 -13.81
CA GLU A 348 15.13 -8.57 -13.90
C GLU A 348 14.60 -7.21 -14.33
N GLU A 349 13.75 -7.19 -15.35
CA GLU A 349 13.10 -5.98 -15.82
C GLU A 349 12.11 -5.44 -14.77
N ASP A 350 11.32 -6.31 -14.12
CA ASP A 350 10.37 -5.94 -13.07
C ASP A 350 11.02 -5.25 -11.87
N VAL A 351 12.20 -5.72 -11.47
CA VAL A 351 12.96 -5.14 -10.35
C VAL A 351 13.68 -3.86 -10.77
N GLN A 352 14.34 -3.83 -11.94
CA GLN A 352 15.14 -2.69 -12.41
C GLN A 352 14.29 -1.54 -12.96
N GLN A 353 13.08 -1.85 -13.44
CA GLN A 353 12.12 -0.91 -13.96
C GLN A 353 10.88 -0.81 -13.05
N ASP A 354 11.06 -1.01 -11.74
CA ASP A 354 10.01 -0.70 -10.78
C ASP A 354 9.78 0.83 -10.69
N HIS A 355 8.68 1.19 -10.04
CA HIS A 355 8.51 2.48 -9.39
C HIS A 355 8.77 2.27 -7.90
N TYR A 356 9.68 3.03 -7.32
CA TYR A 356 10.26 2.66 -6.04
C TYR A 356 9.60 3.40 -4.88
N ARG A 357 9.50 2.74 -3.72
CA ARG A 357 9.44 3.48 -2.46
C ARG A 357 10.73 4.31 -2.38
N PRO A 358 10.67 5.63 -2.16
CA PRO A 358 11.87 6.44 -2.21
C PRO A 358 12.81 6.10 -1.04
N ALA A 359 14.11 6.24 -1.26
CA ALA A 359 15.04 6.42 -0.14
C ALA A 359 14.73 7.76 0.53
N ALA A 360 14.85 7.82 1.85
CA ALA A 360 14.53 9.04 2.59
C ALA A 360 15.43 9.21 3.81
N VAL A 361 15.58 10.47 4.21
CA VAL A 361 16.27 10.93 5.42
C VAL A 361 15.26 11.71 6.25
N SER A 362 15.26 11.50 7.57
CA SER A 362 14.56 12.37 8.50
C SER A 362 15.43 12.67 9.73
N ARG A 363 15.52 13.94 10.09
CA ARG A 363 16.28 14.44 11.24
C ARG A 363 15.32 14.95 12.32
N PHE A 364 15.53 14.47 13.53
CA PHE A 364 14.70 14.75 14.70
C PHE A 364 15.47 15.56 15.74
N LYS A 365 14.72 16.40 16.46
CA LYS A 365 15.13 17.04 17.71
C LYS A 365 13.96 16.99 18.69
N ALA A 366 14.23 16.71 19.96
CA ALA A 366 13.25 16.93 21.02
C ALA A 366 13.93 17.47 22.27
N ALA A 367 13.24 18.35 22.98
CA ALA A 367 13.65 18.82 24.29
C ALA A 367 12.89 18.05 25.38
N LEU A 368 13.59 17.56 26.39
CA LEU A 368 12.95 16.93 27.56
C LEU A 368 12.75 17.94 28.69
N GLY A 369 11.62 17.85 29.36
CA GLY A 369 11.33 18.56 30.60
C GLY A 369 11.97 17.87 31.81
N ALA A 370 11.89 18.52 32.97
CA ALA A 370 12.45 17.99 34.23
C ALA A 370 11.83 16.66 34.68
N ASP A 371 10.63 16.33 34.21
CA ASP A 371 9.93 15.06 34.44
C ASP A 371 10.23 14.00 33.37
N GLY A 372 11.17 14.28 32.46
CA GLY A 372 11.56 13.41 31.35
C GLY A 372 10.55 13.36 30.20
N ARG A 373 9.44 14.13 30.24
CA ARG A 373 8.50 14.20 29.12
C ARG A 373 9.01 15.12 28.02
N PRO A 374 8.70 14.87 26.74
CA PRO A 374 9.10 15.76 25.68
C PRO A 374 8.25 17.04 25.73
N VAL A 375 8.90 18.18 25.84
CA VAL A 375 8.24 19.51 25.83
C VAL A 375 8.29 20.17 24.46
N ALA A 376 9.19 19.72 23.57
CA ALA A 376 9.20 20.12 22.18
C ALA A 376 9.62 18.97 21.27
N TRP A 377 9.09 18.98 20.05
CA TRP A 377 9.38 18.02 18.99
C TRP A 377 9.60 18.77 17.67
N GLN A 378 10.67 18.41 16.97
CA GLN A 378 10.89 18.82 15.60
C GLN A 378 11.36 17.64 14.78
N ASN A 379 10.82 17.50 13.57
CA ASN A 379 11.47 16.68 12.56
C ASN A 379 11.36 17.30 11.17
N TYR A 380 12.46 17.24 10.43
CA TYR A 380 12.52 17.59 9.01
C TYR A 380 12.90 16.36 8.19
N PHE A 381 12.24 16.17 7.05
CA PHE A 381 12.42 15.00 6.20
C PHE A 381 12.40 15.37 4.71
N VAL A 382 12.89 14.48 3.86
CA VAL A 382 12.80 14.66 2.40
C VAL A 382 11.58 13.93 1.85
N PHE A 383 10.95 14.54 0.84
CA PHE A 383 9.76 14.07 0.11
C PHE A 383 8.52 13.93 0.98
N GLN A 384 7.52 14.80 0.77
CA GLN A 384 6.17 14.58 1.30
C GLN A 384 5.31 13.96 0.20
N HIS A 385 4.79 12.76 0.47
CA HIS A 385 3.75 12.14 -0.33
C HIS A 385 2.50 11.91 0.52
N ASP A 386 1.48 11.27 -0.06
CA ASP A 386 0.23 11.00 0.63
C ASP A 386 0.26 9.69 1.42
N PRO A 387 -0.46 9.60 2.55
CA PRO A 387 -1.23 10.69 3.14
C PRO A 387 -0.34 11.58 4.03
N LYS A 388 -0.59 12.89 4.00
CA LYS A 388 0.21 13.90 4.72
C LYS A 388 0.36 13.65 6.23
N ASP A 389 -0.67 13.05 6.84
CA ASP A 389 -0.68 12.70 8.27
C ASP A 389 0.30 11.57 8.64
N ALA A 390 0.99 10.97 7.65
CA ALA A 390 2.08 10.04 7.90
C ALA A 390 3.20 10.63 8.75
N SER A 391 3.49 11.93 8.65
CA SER A 391 4.54 12.54 9.47
C SER A 391 4.08 12.91 10.89
N HIS A 392 2.77 12.90 11.15
CA HIS A 392 2.19 13.35 12.42
C HIS A 392 2.44 12.36 13.56
N ILE A 393 2.42 12.88 14.79
CA ILE A 393 2.61 12.11 16.03
C ILE A 393 1.32 12.10 16.87
N PRO A 394 0.98 10.98 17.53
CA PRO A 394 -0.18 10.90 18.42
C PRO A 394 0.13 11.30 19.87
N TYR A 395 1.38 11.68 20.17
CA TYR A 395 1.86 11.92 21.52
C TYR A 395 1.54 13.34 21.98
N ALA A 396 1.14 13.49 23.25
CA ALA A 396 0.90 14.80 23.87
C ALA A 396 2.21 15.57 24.04
N ILE A 397 2.59 16.32 23.00
CA ILE A 397 3.73 17.23 22.97
C ILE A 397 3.22 18.57 22.46
N ASP A 398 3.24 19.60 23.32
CA ASP A 398 2.56 20.88 23.03
C ASP A 398 3.26 21.69 21.93
N ASN A 399 4.59 21.59 21.85
CA ASN A 399 5.39 22.36 20.90
C ASN A 399 5.90 21.44 19.79
N GLN A 400 5.31 21.52 18.60
CA GLN A 400 5.65 20.68 17.45
C GLN A 400 6.01 21.52 16.23
N ARG A 401 7.04 21.08 15.51
CA ARG A 401 7.41 21.63 14.21
C ARG A 401 7.83 20.52 13.25
N ILE A 402 6.97 20.19 12.31
CA ILE A 402 7.21 19.13 11.33
C ILE A 402 7.20 19.75 9.94
N GLY A 403 8.21 19.45 9.14
CA GLY A 403 8.34 19.98 7.79
C GLY A 403 9.21 19.14 6.89
N PHE A 404 9.29 19.52 5.62
CA PHE A 404 9.97 18.73 4.61
C PHE A 404 10.66 19.57 3.54
N THR A 405 11.57 18.94 2.80
CA THR A 405 12.19 19.46 1.58
C THR A 405 11.98 18.47 0.42
N GLU A 406 12.14 18.93 -0.81
CA GLU A 406 11.93 18.12 -2.03
C GLU A 406 13.17 18.21 -2.94
N PRO A 407 14.28 17.53 -2.59
CA PRO A 407 15.46 17.50 -3.45
C PRO A 407 15.18 16.77 -4.76
N ASP A 408 15.85 17.14 -5.85
CA ASP A 408 15.72 16.46 -7.14
C ASP A 408 16.14 14.98 -7.05
N MET A 409 15.39 14.11 -7.74
CA MET A 409 15.65 12.68 -7.81
C MET A 409 15.17 12.11 -9.15
N HIS A 410 16.07 11.43 -9.87
CA HIS A 410 15.76 10.84 -11.18
C HIS A 410 15.11 9.45 -11.10
N ILE A 411 15.12 8.84 -9.92
CA ILE A 411 14.49 7.54 -9.67
C ILE A 411 12.98 7.70 -9.57
N ARG A 412 12.24 6.85 -10.27
CA ARG A 412 10.76 6.91 -10.32
C ARG A 412 10.15 6.56 -8.96
N PHE A 413 9.22 7.40 -8.52
CA PHE A 413 8.43 7.17 -7.31
C PHE A 413 7.23 6.23 -7.60
N GLY A 414 6.96 5.30 -6.68
CA GLY A 414 5.74 4.50 -6.66
C GLY A 414 5.17 4.37 -5.25
N PRO A 415 3.84 4.43 -5.06
CA PRO A 415 3.23 4.21 -3.76
C PRO A 415 3.44 2.75 -3.36
N TRP A 416 4.37 2.51 -2.44
CA TRP A 416 4.61 1.19 -1.87
C TRP A 416 3.67 0.95 -0.69
N ARG A 417 3.40 -0.29 -0.28
CA ARG A 417 2.40 -0.60 0.77
C ARG A 417 2.56 0.28 2.03
N SER A 418 1.53 1.08 2.33
CA SER A 418 1.46 2.11 3.40
C SER A 418 2.09 3.47 3.09
N VAL A 419 2.60 3.65 1.88
CA VAL A 419 3.20 4.88 1.34
C VAL A 419 4.12 5.51 2.39
N ASP A 420 3.93 6.77 2.79
CA ASP A 420 4.78 7.47 3.74
C ASP A 420 4.70 6.92 5.17
N HIS A 421 3.58 6.30 5.57
CA HIS A 421 3.51 5.66 6.89
C HIS A 421 4.53 4.54 7.04
N SER A 422 4.95 3.88 5.94
CA SER A 422 5.96 2.81 6.01
C SER A 422 7.34 3.31 6.49
N GLN A 423 7.67 4.58 6.23
CA GLN A 423 8.94 5.22 6.61
C GLN A 423 8.79 5.96 7.95
N HIS A 424 7.75 6.78 8.06
CA HIS A 424 7.52 7.56 9.28
C HIS A 424 7.17 6.68 10.49
N GLY A 425 6.61 5.48 10.28
CA GLY A 425 6.49 4.49 11.34
C GLY A 425 7.84 4.21 12.00
N PHE A 426 8.86 3.87 11.20
CA PHE A 426 10.23 3.64 11.69
C PHE A 426 10.82 4.88 12.35
N PHE A 427 10.73 6.04 11.72
CA PHE A 427 11.34 7.27 12.21
C PHE A 427 10.76 7.72 13.56
N VAL A 428 9.44 7.85 13.64
CA VAL A 428 8.75 8.39 14.83
C VAL A 428 8.85 7.42 16.00
N GLU A 429 8.56 6.14 15.77
CA GLU A 429 8.50 5.16 16.86
C GLU A 429 9.87 4.71 17.35
N SER A 430 10.94 4.87 16.56
CA SER A 430 12.30 4.70 17.06
C SER A 430 12.73 5.91 17.87
N PHE A 431 12.43 7.13 17.42
CA PHE A 431 12.85 8.33 18.15
C PHE A 431 12.15 8.48 19.49
N ILE A 432 10.84 8.19 19.58
CA ILE A 432 10.12 8.21 20.86
C ILE A 432 10.67 7.18 21.85
N ASP A 433 11.22 6.06 21.36
CA ASP A 433 11.90 5.06 22.18
C ASP A 433 13.22 5.59 22.75
N GLU A 434 13.99 6.32 21.92
CA GLU A 434 15.21 6.99 22.36
C GLU A 434 14.92 8.07 23.41
N LEU A 435 13.79 8.79 23.31
CA LEU A 435 13.37 9.74 24.34
C LEU A 435 13.02 9.04 25.66
N ALA A 436 12.33 7.90 25.61
CA ALA A 436 12.05 7.11 26.81
C ALA A 436 13.35 6.67 27.51
N VAL A 437 14.34 6.21 26.74
CA VAL A 437 15.64 5.79 27.28
C VAL A 437 16.44 6.97 27.83
N ALA A 438 16.47 8.11 27.14
CA ALA A 438 17.10 9.32 27.65
C ALA A 438 16.47 9.81 28.97
N ALA A 439 15.15 9.65 29.11
CA ALA A 439 14.43 9.92 30.33
C ALA A 439 14.59 8.83 31.42
N ASN A 440 15.32 7.75 31.15
CA ASN A 440 15.44 6.56 32.00
C ASN A 440 14.07 5.96 32.39
N ARG A 441 13.19 5.82 31.40
CA ARG A 441 11.82 5.31 31.56
C ARG A 441 11.59 4.09 30.69
N ASP A 442 10.70 3.20 31.16
CA ASP A 442 10.22 2.08 30.35
C ASP A 442 9.52 2.61 29.08
N PRO A 443 9.90 2.15 27.87
CA PRO A 443 9.36 2.70 26.63
C PRO A 443 7.87 2.42 26.39
N TYR A 444 7.30 1.38 26.99
CA TYR A 444 5.86 1.13 26.94
C TYR A 444 5.14 2.13 27.84
N GLU A 445 5.52 2.25 29.12
CA GLU A 445 4.91 3.20 30.04
C GLU A 445 5.08 4.66 29.59
N TYR A 446 6.21 5.00 28.96
CA TYR A 446 6.43 6.32 28.36
C TYR A 446 5.39 6.65 27.28
N ARG A 447 5.17 5.72 26.35
CA ARG A 447 4.13 5.88 25.31
C ARG A 447 2.74 5.96 25.93
N ARG A 448 2.43 5.14 26.94
CA ARG A 448 1.13 5.17 27.62
C ARG A 448 0.84 6.52 28.26
N GLU A 449 1.81 7.12 28.95
CA GLU A 449 1.58 8.43 29.56
C GLU A 449 1.33 9.50 28.50
N LEU A 450 2.12 9.52 27.44
CA LEU A 450 1.95 10.48 26.35
C LEU A 450 0.66 10.27 25.54
N LEU A 451 0.10 9.07 25.58
CA LEU A 451 -1.16 8.68 24.94
C LEU A 451 -2.35 8.68 25.92
N ALA A 452 -2.20 9.21 27.15
CA ALA A 452 -3.26 9.22 28.16
C ALA A 452 -4.58 9.85 27.66
N HIS A 453 -4.48 10.81 26.74
CA HIS A 453 -5.59 11.51 26.11
C HIS A 453 -6.27 10.73 24.97
N GLU A 454 -5.69 9.60 24.55
CA GLU A 454 -6.09 8.78 23.40
C GLU A 454 -6.49 7.34 23.83
N PRO A 455 -7.68 7.13 24.42
CA PRO A 455 -8.05 5.85 25.03
C PRO A 455 -8.07 4.67 24.05
N ARG A 456 -8.32 4.90 22.75
CA ARG A 456 -8.23 3.85 21.73
C ARG A 456 -6.79 3.42 21.49
N TYR A 457 -5.85 4.36 21.44
CA TYR A 457 -4.42 4.04 21.34
C TYR A 457 -3.94 3.24 22.54
N LEU A 458 -4.30 3.67 23.76
CA LEU A 458 -3.95 2.95 24.99
C LEU A 458 -4.45 1.51 24.97
N LYS A 459 -5.71 1.29 24.58
CA LYS A 459 -6.28 -0.05 24.53
C LYS A 459 -5.50 -0.96 23.57
N VAL A 460 -5.07 -0.43 22.43
CA VAL A 460 -4.26 -1.18 21.44
C VAL A 460 -2.86 -1.45 21.98
N LEU A 461 -2.18 -0.42 22.51
CA LEU A 461 -0.85 -0.52 23.10
C LEU A 461 -0.81 -1.53 24.26
N ASP A 462 -1.74 -1.42 25.20
CA ASP A 462 -1.87 -2.27 26.37
C ASP A 462 -2.19 -3.72 25.99
N THR A 463 -3.00 -3.92 24.96
CA THR A 463 -3.32 -5.27 24.47
C THR A 463 -2.08 -5.94 23.91
N ALA A 464 -1.30 -5.25 23.06
CA ALA A 464 -0.07 -5.80 22.50
C ALA A 464 0.97 -6.09 23.61
N ALA A 465 1.20 -5.14 24.52
CA ALA A 465 2.14 -5.31 25.63
C ALA A 465 1.75 -6.47 26.55
N ARG A 466 0.47 -6.57 26.93
CA ARG A 466 -0.06 -7.66 27.78
C ARG A 466 0.14 -9.03 27.15
N PHE A 467 -0.25 -9.21 25.89
CA PHE A 467 -0.15 -10.52 25.22
C PHE A 467 1.29 -10.89 24.84
N ALA A 468 2.18 -9.90 24.67
CA ALA A 468 3.61 -10.16 24.52
C ALA A 468 4.30 -10.54 25.84
N GLY A 469 3.67 -10.27 26.98
CA GLY A 469 4.29 -10.42 28.29
C GLY A 469 5.37 -9.36 28.52
N TRP A 470 5.07 -8.09 28.22
CA TRP A 470 5.97 -6.97 28.51
C TRP A 470 6.37 -6.97 29.99
N GLY A 471 7.65 -6.64 30.27
CA GLY A 471 8.23 -6.72 31.62
C GLY A 471 8.73 -8.10 32.04
N ARG A 472 8.56 -9.15 31.22
CA ARG A 472 9.18 -10.45 31.49
C ARG A 472 10.71 -10.37 31.36
N VAL A 473 11.41 -11.16 32.16
CA VAL A 473 12.89 -11.29 32.09
C VAL A 473 13.28 -11.89 30.75
N GLN A 474 14.21 -11.25 30.04
CA GLN A 474 14.78 -11.75 28.79
C GLN A 474 16.07 -12.53 29.03
N GLN A 475 16.40 -13.44 28.11
CA GLN A 475 17.72 -14.08 28.09
C GLN A 475 18.78 -13.07 27.64
N ALA A 476 20.06 -13.39 27.88
CA ALA A 476 21.16 -12.58 27.35
C ALA A 476 21.04 -12.44 25.83
N ASN A 477 21.26 -11.23 25.32
CA ASN A 477 21.12 -10.87 23.91
C ASN A 477 19.71 -11.07 23.33
N GLU A 478 18.68 -11.07 24.19
CA GLU A 478 17.28 -11.01 23.76
C GLU A 478 16.59 -9.75 24.27
N GLY A 479 15.63 -9.25 23.49
CA GLY A 479 14.93 -8.01 23.79
C GLY A 479 13.49 -8.00 23.30
N LEU A 480 12.67 -7.19 23.96
CA LEU A 480 11.35 -6.81 23.51
C LEU A 480 11.37 -5.36 23.04
N GLY A 481 10.73 -5.09 21.91
CA GLY A 481 10.55 -3.74 21.38
C GLY A 481 9.11 -3.52 20.98
N ILE A 482 8.57 -2.35 21.30
CA ILE A 482 7.18 -1.98 21.07
C ILE A 482 7.08 -0.76 20.16
N ALA A 483 6.07 -0.74 19.29
CA ALA A 483 5.73 0.40 18.47
C ALA A 483 4.22 0.46 18.21
N ILE A 484 3.68 1.67 18.04
CA ILE A 484 2.26 1.91 17.73
C ILE A 484 2.11 2.95 16.63
N ARG A 485 1.27 2.67 15.62
CA ARG A 485 0.94 3.64 14.57
C ARG A 485 -0.53 3.55 14.19
N LYS A 486 -1.11 4.71 13.89
CA LYS A 486 -2.36 4.80 13.15
C LYS A 486 -2.05 5.12 11.70
N SER A 487 -2.64 4.35 10.80
CA SER A 487 -2.61 4.64 9.37
C SER A 487 -3.94 4.22 8.78
N PHE A 488 -4.43 5.00 7.82
CA PHE A 488 -5.69 4.72 7.13
C PHE A 488 -6.88 4.46 8.09
N GLY A 489 -6.92 5.15 9.23
CA GLY A 489 -7.97 5.03 10.25
C GLY A 489 -7.85 3.85 11.22
N THR A 490 -6.91 2.92 11.02
CA THR A 490 -6.67 1.77 11.90
C THR A 490 -5.46 2.00 12.78
N ILE A 491 -5.58 1.70 14.07
CA ILE A 491 -4.49 1.78 15.04
C ILE A 491 -3.90 0.38 15.21
N VAL A 492 -2.59 0.23 15.05
CA VAL A 492 -1.88 -1.04 15.19
C VAL A 492 -0.69 -0.86 16.13
N ALA A 493 -0.59 -1.71 17.14
CA ALA A 493 0.60 -1.86 17.97
C ALA A 493 1.22 -3.23 17.77
N GLN A 494 2.55 -3.28 17.72
CA GLN A 494 3.30 -4.51 17.58
C GLN A 494 4.40 -4.56 18.64
N VAL A 495 4.57 -5.75 19.24
CA VAL A 495 5.71 -6.07 20.09
C VAL A 495 6.53 -7.14 19.40
N ALA A 496 7.80 -6.84 19.13
CA ALA A 496 8.76 -7.79 18.58
C ALA A 496 9.60 -8.40 19.70
N HIS A 497 9.76 -9.72 19.68
CA HIS A 497 10.76 -10.45 20.45
C HIS A 497 11.90 -10.87 19.55
N VAL A 498 13.09 -10.38 19.85
CA VAL A 498 14.29 -10.57 19.05
C VAL A 498 15.38 -11.23 19.88
N ALA A 499 16.16 -12.10 19.23
CA ALA A 499 17.45 -12.54 19.71
C ALA A 499 18.55 -12.06 18.77
N VAL A 500 19.67 -11.59 19.31
CA VAL A 500 20.85 -11.19 18.54
C VAL A 500 21.98 -12.17 18.82
N ASN A 501 22.58 -12.69 17.76
CA ASN A 501 23.69 -13.62 17.85
C ASN A 501 24.72 -13.35 16.74
N ARG A 502 25.78 -14.17 16.66
CA ARG A 502 26.84 -14.01 15.65
C ARG A 502 26.35 -14.12 14.20
N SER A 503 25.23 -14.81 13.96
CA SER A 503 24.59 -14.91 12.66
C SER A 503 23.68 -13.72 12.33
N GLY A 504 23.46 -12.81 13.29
CA GLY A 504 22.68 -11.59 13.13
C GLY A 504 21.44 -11.55 14.02
N ILE A 505 20.43 -10.82 13.54
CA ILE A 505 19.15 -10.60 14.22
C ILE A 505 18.18 -11.74 13.85
N GLN A 506 17.61 -12.39 14.85
CA GLN A 506 16.52 -13.34 14.69
C GLN A 506 15.24 -12.78 15.32
N VAL A 507 14.21 -12.56 14.50
CA VAL A 507 12.88 -12.21 14.98
C VAL A 507 12.15 -13.49 15.35
N LYS A 508 11.89 -13.70 16.64
CA LYS A 508 11.30 -14.94 17.16
C LYS A 508 9.78 -14.91 17.11
N LYS A 509 9.20 -13.81 17.59
CA LYS A 509 7.76 -13.66 17.75
C LYS A 509 7.33 -12.21 17.59
N ILE A 510 6.20 -12.00 16.92
CA ILE A 510 5.49 -10.72 16.85
C ILE A 510 4.11 -10.88 17.47
N VAL A 511 3.79 -10.03 18.44
CA VAL A 511 2.42 -9.87 18.94
C VAL A 511 1.86 -8.58 18.37
N CYS A 512 0.74 -8.68 17.66
CA CYS A 512 0.05 -7.58 17.01
C CYS A 512 -1.32 -7.37 17.66
N ALA A 513 -1.63 -6.13 18.04
CA ALA A 513 -2.98 -5.72 18.39
C ALA A 513 -3.44 -4.65 17.40
N ALA A 514 -4.68 -4.75 16.91
CA ALA A 514 -5.18 -3.84 15.89
C ALA A 514 -6.65 -3.45 16.12
N ASP A 515 -6.93 -2.15 16.02
CA ASP A 515 -8.27 -1.57 16.13
C ASP A 515 -8.62 -0.80 14.85
N ALA A 516 -9.51 -1.39 14.03
CA ALA A 516 -10.06 -0.77 12.82
C ALA A 516 -11.46 -0.20 13.04
N GLY A 517 -11.86 0.03 14.30
CA GLY A 517 -13.23 0.31 14.70
C GLY A 517 -14.08 -0.97 14.69
N ILE A 518 -14.33 -1.51 13.49
CA ILE A 518 -14.95 -2.82 13.29
C ILE A 518 -14.19 -3.63 12.24
N ALA A 519 -13.78 -4.85 12.61
CA ALA A 519 -13.25 -5.80 11.64
C ALA A 519 -14.40 -6.44 10.85
N VAL A 520 -14.65 -5.98 9.63
CA VAL A 520 -15.79 -6.45 8.79
C VAL A 520 -15.75 -7.97 8.58
N ASN A 521 -14.59 -8.52 8.23
CA ASN A 521 -14.32 -9.95 8.22
C ASN A 521 -13.05 -10.18 9.07
N PRO A 522 -13.18 -10.67 10.32
CA PRO A 522 -12.06 -10.85 11.25
C PRO A 522 -10.90 -11.68 10.70
N ASP A 523 -11.17 -12.79 10.02
CA ASP A 523 -10.14 -13.67 9.46
C ASP A 523 -9.33 -12.96 8.35
N SER A 524 -10.02 -12.29 7.42
CA SER A 524 -9.33 -11.50 6.39
C SER A 524 -8.57 -10.31 6.97
N PHE A 525 -9.04 -9.72 8.08
CA PHE A 525 -8.35 -8.65 8.77
C PHE A 525 -7.06 -9.13 9.44
N VAL A 526 -7.09 -10.29 10.11
CA VAL A 526 -5.91 -10.95 10.68
C VAL A 526 -4.87 -11.25 9.60
N ALA A 527 -5.29 -11.91 8.51
CA ALA A 527 -4.41 -12.24 7.39
C ALA A 527 -3.73 -10.99 6.78
N GLN A 528 -4.45 -9.86 6.75
CA GLN A 528 -3.90 -8.60 6.28
C GLN A 528 -2.84 -8.00 7.24
N MET A 529 -3.03 -8.12 8.56
CA MET A 529 -2.05 -7.68 9.56
C MET A 529 -0.79 -8.54 9.48
N GLU A 530 -0.93 -9.86 9.44
CA GLU A 530 0.17 -10.82 9.30
C GLU A 530 0.96 -10.59 8.01
N SER A 531 0.26 -10.43 6.89
CA SER A 531 0.88 -10.05 5.62
C SER A 531 1.61 -8.71 5.71
N GLY A 532 1.05 -7.73 6.41
CA GLY A 532 1.66 -6.42 6.61
C GLY A 532 2.96 -6.50 7.41
N ILE A 533 3.00 -7.34 8.45
CA ILE A 533 4.17 -7.63 9.28
C ILE A 533 5.28 -8.26 8.45
N ILE A 534 5.00 -9.33 7.70
CA ILE A 534 6.00 -9.99 6.85
C ILE A 534 6.55 -9.05 5.77
N TYR A 535 5.68 -8.27 5.13
CA TYR A 535 6.07 -7.31 4.10
C TYR A 535 6.94 -6.17 4.67
N GLY A 536 6.56 -5.62 5.83
CA GLY A 536 7.36 -4.60 6.51
C GLY A 536 8.65 -5.15 7.12
N MET A 537 8.67 -6.42 7.54
CA MET A 537 9.88 -7.09 7.98
C MET A 537 10.88 -7.27 6.84
N THR A 538 10.41 -7.46 5.60
CA THR A 538 11.29 -7.39 4.42
C THR A 538 11.93 -6.01 4.31
N ALA A 539 11.17 -4.92 4.46
CA ALA A 539 11.73 -3.56 4.42
C ALA A 539 12.68 -3.25 5.60
N ALA A 540 12.43 -3.84 6.77
CA ALA A 540 13.24 -3.65 7.97
C ALA A 540 14.56 -4.44 7.91
N MET A 541 14.47 -5.72 7.56
CA MET A 541 15.57 -6.68 7.66
C MET A 541 16.35 -6.85 6.37
N TYR A 542 15.68 -6.70 5.21
CA TYR A 542 16.21 -7.01 3.89
C TYR A 542 15.80 -5.93 2.87
N GLY A 543 15.62 -6.30 1.60
CA GLY A 543 15.43 -5.36 0.52
C GLY A 543 16.67 -4.48 0.33
N ASN A 544 16.45 -3.25 -0.17
CA ASN A 544 17.40 -2.25 -0.66
C ASN A 544 17.65 -2.31 -2.17
N ILE A 545 17.20 -1.24 -2.83
CA ILE A 545 17.60 -0.88 -4.19
C ILE A 545 18.71 0.17 -4.10
N GLU A 546 19.86 -0.15 -4.69
CA GLU A 546 21.02 0.71 -4.85
C GLU A 546 21.09 1.24 -6.27
N ILE A 547 21.60 2.47 -6.36
CA ILE A 547 21.86 3.16 -7.60
C ILE A 547 23.37 3.23 -7.79
N GLU A 548 23.84 2.80 -8.95
CA GLU A 548 25.20 3.03 -9.42
C GLU A 548 25.14 3.47 -10.87
N GLN A 549 25.96 4.43 -11.27
CA GLN A 549 25.96 4.96 -12.64
C GLN A 549 24.56 5.34 -13.15
N GLY A 550 23.74 5.94 -12.29
CA GLY A 550 22.39 6.38 -12.59
C GLY A 550 21.33 5.27 -12.71
N ARG A 551 21.69 3.99 -12.56
CA ARG A 551 20.77 2.85 -12.75
C ARG A 551 20.63 1.99 -11.49
N VAL A 552 19.55 1.23 -11.43
CA VAL A 552 19.35 0.19 -10.41
C VAL A 552 20.26 -1.01 -10.69
N ILE A 553 20.95 -1.50 -9.67
CA ILE A 553 21.89 -2.62 -9.82
C ILE A 553 21.33 -3.98 -9.38
N GLN A 554 20.33 -3.99 -8.49
CA GLN A 554 19.63 -5.23 -8.14
C GLN A 554 18.74 -5.69 -9.29
N SER A 555 18.58 -7.00 -9.41
CA SER A 555 17.92 -7.62 -10.55
C SER A 555 16.85 -8.63 -10.14
N ASN A 556 17.04 -9.42 -9.08
CA ASN A 556 16.14 -10.52 -8.76
C ASN A 556 16.26 -10.94 -7.27
N PHE A 557 15.52 -11.92 -6.79
CA PHE A 557 15.49 -12.33 -5.38
C PHE A 557 16.81 -12.85 -4.79
N HIS A 558 17.84 -13.05 -5.61
CA HIS A 558 19.16 -13.44 -5.14
C HIS A 558 20.00 -12.23 -4.69
N ASP A 559 19.75 -11.03 -5.24
CA ASP A 559 20.42 -9.77 -4.91
C ASP A 559 19.47 -8.72 -4.29
N TYR A 560 18.15 -8.88 -4.46
CA TYR A 560 17.08 -8.19 -3.75
C TYR A 560 16.34 -9.17 -2.82
N GLN A 561 16.91 -9.43 -1.65
CA GLN A 561 16.38 -10.43 -0.72
C GLN A 561 15.05 -10.00 -0.09
N THR A 562 14.12 -10.96 0.01
CA THR A 562 12.87 -10.85 0.77
C THR A 562 12.88 -11.82 1.95
N VAL A 563 11.98 -11.62 2.92
CA VAL A 563 11.77 -12.56 4.02
C VAL A 563 11.43 -13.94 3.47
N ARG A 564 12.13 -14.98 3.93
CA ARG A 564 11.84 -16.38 3.60
C ARG A 564 11.12 -17.07 4.74
N MET A 565 10.57 -18.27 4.49
CA MET A 565 9.82 -19.05 5.48
C MET A 565 10.64 -19.33 6.76
N ASN A 566 11.96 -19.53 6.63
CA ASN A 566 12.86 -19.76 7.76
C ASN A 566 13.18 -18.48 8.57
N ASP A 567 12.91 -17.30 8.01
CA ASP A 567 13.08 -16.01 8.67
C ASP A 567 11.75 -15.49 9.27
N ALA A 568 10.62 -16.13 8.93
CA ALA A 568 9.29 -15.72 9.38
C ALA A 568 9.11 -16.03 10.89
N PRO A 569 8.71 -15.05 11.70
CA PRO A 569 8.45 -15.25 13.12
C PRO A 569 7.09 -15.91 13.36
N ASP A 570 6.87 -16.41 14.57
CA ASP A 570 5.52 -16.68 15.06
C ASP A 570 4.76 -15.35 15.16
N ILE A 571 3.55 -15.27 14.61
CA ILE A 571 2.72 -14.06 14.66
C ILE A 571 1.40 -14.35 15.38
N GLU A 572 1.07 -13.54 16.38
CA GLU A 572 -0.24 -13.55 17.03
C GLU A 572 -0.94 -12.22 16.79
N THR A 573 -2.16 -12.25 16.24
CA THR A 573 -2.94 -11.03 15.96
C THR A 573 -4.21 -10.98 16.80
N TYR A 574 -4.37 -9.89 17.55
CA TYR A 574 -5.51 -9.62 18.42
C TYR A 574 -6.34 -8.46 17.87
N ILE A 575 -7.60 -8.76 17.51
CA ILE A 575 -8.54 -7.75 17.03
C ILE A 575 -9.20 -7.03 18.20
N ILE A 576 -9.22 -5.71 18.13
CA ILE A 576 -9.99 -4.86 19.03
C ILE A 576 -11.06 -4.17 18.20
N ASN A 577 -12.33 -4.41 18.53
CA ASN A 577 -13.43 -3.62 17.99
C ASN A 577 -13.64 -2.41 18.92
N GLY A 578 -12.82 -1.37 18.75
CA GLY A 578 -12.82 -0.19 19.62
C GLY A 578 -13.97 0.79 19.34
N GLY A 579 -14.75 0.56 18.28
CA GLY A 579 -15.76 1.50 17.80
C GLY A 579 -15.15 2.70 17.06
N GLY A 580 -15.96 3.72 16.78
CA GLY A 580 -15.56 4.86 15.94
C GLY A 580 -15.61 4.53 14.44
N ALA A 581 -15.07 5.43 13.61
CA ALA A 581 -15.04 5.27 12.15
C ALA A 581 -14.24 4.03 11.73
N THR A 582 -14.73 3.31 10.72
CA THR A 582 -14.05 2.11 10.21
C THR A 582 -12.74 2.48 9.54
N GLY A 583 -11.68 1.78 9.93
CA GLY A 583 -10.35 1.90 9.36
C GLY A 583 -10.08 0.92 8.23
N GLY A 584 -8.88 1.01 7.67
CA GLY A 584 -8.35 0.15 6.63
C GLY A 584 -7.72 -1.14 7.14
N ALA A 585 -7.47 -2.11 6.26
CA ALA A 585 -6.73 -3.33 6.59
C ALA A 585 -5.51 -3.57 5.69
N GLY A 586 -5.51 -3.01 4.47
CA GLY A 586 -4.50 -3.27 3.45
C GLY A 586 -3.08 -2.95 3.90
N GLU A 587 -2.92 -1.82 4.56
CA GLU A 587 -1.64 -1.18 4.88
C GLU A 587 -1.27 -1.17 6.37
N PRO A 588 -2.21 -1.04 7.33
CA PRO A 588 -1.86 -0.71 8.72
C PRO A 588 -0.94 -1.67 9.49
N GLY A 589 -0.82 -2.93 9.06
CA GLY A 589 0.11 -3.88 9.69
C GLY A 589 1.59 -3.64 9.37
N THR A 590 1.92 -2.83 8.36
CA THR A 590 3.30 -2.64 7.90
C THR A 590 4.10 -1.58 8.68
N PRO A 591 3.56 -0.40 9.04
CA PRO A 591 4.34 0.65 9.70
C PRO A 591 5.01 0.30 11.05
N PRO A 592 4.39 -0.45 11.99
CA PRO A 592 4.97 -0.64 13.32
C PRO A 592 6.11 -1.66 13.39
N ILE A 593 6.32 -2.50 12.37
CA ILE A 593 7.21 -3.66 12.50
C ILE A 593 8.70 -3.28 12.56
N ALA A 594 9.14 -2.38 11.67
CA ALA A 594 10.53 -1.91 11.64
C ALA A 594 10.97 -1.29 12.98
N PRO A 595 10.26 -0.30 13.56
CA PRO A 595 10.66 0.27 14.85
C PRO A 595 10.53 -0.75 16.00
N ALA A 596 9.54 -1.65 15.99
CA ALA A 596 9.44 -2.69 17.01
C ALA A 596 10.67 -3.60 17.03
N ILE A 597 11.16 -4.02 15.85
CA ILE A 597 12.39 -4.83 15.74
C ILE A 597 13.62 -4.00 16.16
N ALA A 598 13.77 -2.75 15.69
CA ALA A 598 14.91 -1.91 16.07
C ALA A 598 14.99 -1.67 17.59
N ASN A 599 13.85 -1.40 18.23
CA ASN A 599 13.76 -1.20 19.66
C ASN A 599 14.07 -2.49 20.43
N ALA A 600 13.66 -3.66 19.91
CA ALA A 600 13.98 -4.95 20.48
C ALA A 600 15.48 -5.27 20.39
N VAL A 601 16.12 -4.94 19.27
CA VAL A 601 17.58 -5.06 19.10
C VAL A 601 18.31 -4.18 20.11
N PHE A 602 17.90 -2.93 20.27
CA PHE A 602 18.49 -2.06 21.28
C PHE A 602 18.31 -2.62 22.70
N ALA A 603 17.13 -3.12 23.04
CA ALA A 603 16.91 -3.74 24.34
C ALA A 603 17.80 -4.98 24.57
N ALA A 604 18.16 -5.69 23.49
CA ALA A 604 19.03 -6.86 23.53
C ALA A 604 20.53 -6.52 23.61
N THR A 605 20.99 -5.45 22.96
CA THR A 605 22.43 -5.18 22.74
C THR A 605 22.91 -3.82 23.22
N GLY A 606 22.02 -2.86 23.46
CA GLY A 606 22.35 -1.45 23.68
C GLY A 606 22.71 -0.68 22.40
N GLU A 607 22.70 -1.31 21.22
CA GLU A 607 23.02 -0.66 19.95
C GLU A 607 21.76 -0.12 19.26
N ARG A 608 21.76 1.17 18.91
CA ARG A 608 20.66 1.83 18.19
C ARG A 608 20.85 1.74 16.68
N ILE A 609 19.92 1.06 16.00
CA ILE A 609 19.86 1.05 14.55
C ILE A 609 19.00 2.22 14.05
N ARG A 610 19.60 3.14 13.29
CA ARG A 610 18.90 4.27 12.69
C ARG A 610 18.78 4.21 11.16
N ASN A 611 19.39 3.21 10.53
CA ASN A 611 19.44 3.06 9.08
C ASN A 611 18.99 1.65 8.69
N LEU A 612 17.99 1.55 7.80
CA LEU A 612 17.56 0.28 7.23
C LEU A 612 18.36 -0.06 5.96
N PRO A 613 18.57 -1.35 5.62
CA PRO A 613 18.09 -2.54 6.32
C PRO A 613 19.00 -2.99 7.49
N MET A 614 18.41 -3.68 8.46
CA MET A 614 19.06 -4.06 9.72
C MET A 614 20.06 -5.21 9.59
N ASN A 615 19.93 -6.10 8.59
CA ASN A 615 20.86 -7.22 8.38
C ASN A 615 22.29 -6.80 8.00
N ARG A 616 22.48 -5.53 7.60
CA ARG A 616 23.79 -4.95 7.27
C ARG A 616 24.59 -4.53 8.52
N HIS A 617 23.95 -4.47 9.69
CA HIS A 617 24.60 -4.11 10.94
C HIS A 617 25.37 -5.29 11.53
N ARG A 618 26.36 -4.99 12.36
CA ARG A 618 27.23 -5.98 13.03
C ARG A 618 27.28 -5.62 14.49
N PHE A 619 26.94 -6.58 15.35
CA PHE A 619 26.85 -6.38 16.79
C PHE A 619 28.07 -6.98 17.48
N ASP A 620 28.67 -6.21 18.38
CA ASP A 620 29.65 -6.73 19.34
C ASP A 620 28.89 -7.23 20.58
N LEU A 621 28.98 -8.53 20.85
CA LEU A 621 28.23 -9.18 21.94
C LEU A 621 29.09 -9.48 23.17
N GLY A 622 30.33 -8.95 23.22
CA GLY A 622 31.29 -9.19 24.31
C GLY A 622 32.15 -10.44 24.11
#